data_AF-A0A4Q0Z502-F1
#
_entry.id   AF-A0A4Q0Z502-F1
#
_cell.length_a   1.000
_cell.length_b   1.000
_cell.length_c   1.000
_cell.angle_alpha   90.00
_cell.angle_beta   90.00
_cell.angle_gamma   90.00
#
_symmetry.space_group_name_H-M   'P 1'
#
loop_
_entity.id
_entity.type
_entity.pdbx_description
1 polymer ?
#
loop_
_entity_poly.entity_id
_entity_poly.type
_entity_poly.pdbx_seq_one_letter_code
_entity_poly.pdbx_strand_id
1 'polypeptide(L)'
;MNLGMLKLFRVLLVFLFLQNLYAHSSDLNFKFIKKGVQDDNTLLIVGGIQGDEPGGFMAASLIATHYEITKGSVWIVPNLNFTSIIERSRGPFGDMNRKFAYISKEDPDYVDVERIKELIKKPEVKLIVNLHDGSGYFRKKFIDNYHSPYRWGQSSIIDQSKVNVPVYGNLAEISKEVCEKVNAHLIRKEDIYHTHNTKTKLGDKEMEKTLTYYAINNGKAAFGNEASKELPVHERTYYHLLALEKYMDIMGIEFKRKFDLQPLALRDVIDNDIYISFYDDKIKIPLSDIRNYISYFPTKKDGKIDFKPSSPVMTVIKNGNSTYSIHYGNRRLSILEPDYLDVSEKKEDIKFKIDGKEKQVKIGSLVDVSNSFLVYPNDYRVNVIGYVNKAHKNESGLEIEKDEILQRFSLDVKGQIYRVEFYNKDDNKFAGMVLVKFPKKLYEEVVLNEAGVKPASL
;
A
#
# COMPACT_ATOMS: atom_id res chain seq x y z
N MET A 1 6.48 25.63 49.50
CA MET A 1 6.09 24.20 49.33
C MET A 1 6.99 23.33 50.20
N ASN A 2 6.42 22.53 51.10
CA ASN A 2 7.19 21.65 51.98
C ASN A 2 7.89 20.53 51.17
N LEU A 3 9.07 20.06 51.60
CA LEU A 3 9.90 19.08 50.86
C LEU A 3 9.15 17.78 50.49
N GLY A 4 8.14 17.39 51.28
CA GLY A 4 7.25 16.26 50.98
C GLY A 4 6.36 16.46 49.76
N MET A 5 5.87 17.70 49.50
CA MET A 5 5.04 18.00 48.34
C MET A 5 5.83 17.99 47.02
N LEU A 6 7.12 18.37 47.04
CA LEU A 6 7.98 18.28 45.85
C LEU A 6 8.25 16.82 45.44
N LYS A 7 8.38 15.90 46.41
CA LYS A 7 8.54 14.47 46.13
C LYS A 7 7.26 13.87 45.54
N LEU A 8 6.09 14.24 46.07
CA LEU A 8 4.80 13.81 45.54
C LEU A 8 4.58 14.32 44.11
N PHE A 9 4.93 15.59 43.82
CA PHE A 9 4.85 16.17 42.48
C PHE A 9 5.79 15.49 41.47
N ARG A 10 7.02 15.11 41.88
CA ARG A 10 7.94 14.35 41.02
C ARG A 10 7.42 12.95 40.69
N VAL A 11 6.81 12.25 41.65
CA VAL A 11 6.23 10.92 41.41
C VAL A 11 5.00 11.03 40.50
N LEU A 12 4.15 12.04 40.69
CA LEU A 12 2.99 12.29 39.82
C LEU A 12 3.41 12.67 38.38
N LEU A 13 4.47 13.48 38.22
CA LEU A 13 5.01 13.82 36.90
C LEU A 13 5.60 12.60 36.19
N VAL A 14 6.30 11.71 36.90
CA VAL A 14 6.83 10.47 36.32
C VAL A 14 5.70 9.52 35.91
N PHE A 15 4.61 9.44 36.69
CA PHE A 15 3.42 8.67 36.30
C PHE A 15 2.65 9.29 35.12
N LEU A 16 2.57 10.63 35.03
CA LEU A 16 1.97 11.34 33.90
C LEU A 16 2.80 11.21 32.60
N PHE A 17 4.12 11.10 32.70
CA PHE A 17 4.98 10.80 31.54
C PHE A 17 4.99 9.32 31.16
N LEU A 18 4.81 8.39 32.12
CA LEU A 18 4.70 6.95 31.82
C LEU A 18 3.35 6.55 31.21
N GLN A 19 2.27 7.27 31.53
CA GLN A 19 0.94 7.00 30.93
C GLN A 19 0.81 7.45 29.47
N ASN A 20 1.73 8.28 28.96
CA ASN A 20 1.74 8.71 27.57
C ASN A 20 2.57 7.79 26.63
N LEU A 21 3.21 6.75 27.16
CA LEU A 21 3.95 5.77 26.34
C LEU A 21 3.07 4.62 25.81
N TYR A 22 1.81 4.52 26.24
CA TYR A 22 0.80 3.68 25.62
C TYR A 22 -0.06 4.50 24.66
N ALA A 23 0.59 5.23 23.75
CA ALA A 23 -0.09 5.74 22.58
C ALA A 23 -0.51 4.52 21.75
N HIS A 24 -1.82 4.30 21.70
CA HIS A 24 -2.54 3.31 20.91
C HIS A 24 -1.81 3.00 19.59
N SER A 25 -1.03 1.92 19.56
CA SER A 25 -0.42 1.44 18.33
C SER A 25 -1.56 0.98 17.45
N SER A 26 -1.67 1.56 16.25
CA SER A 26 -2.31 0.84 15.16
C SER A 26 -1.62 -0.52 15.11
N ASP A 27 -2.36 -1.62 15.26
CA ASP A 27 -1.77 -2.95 15.24
C ASP A 27 -1.14 -3.18 13.86
N LEU A 28 0.18 -2.96 13.75
CA LEU A 28 0.98 -3.10 12.53
C LEU A 28 1.35 -4.57 12.27
N ASN A 29 0.62 -5.52 12.85
CA ASN A 29 0.71 -6.92 12.46
C ASN A 29 0.45 -7.10 10.95
N PHE A 30 1.20 -8.01 10.32
CA PHE A 30 1.04 -8.26 8.89
C PHE A 30 -0.35 -8.80 8.54
N LYS A 31 -0.81 -8.55 7.32
CA LYS A 31 -2.06 -9.09 6.79
C LYS A 31 -1.82 -10.45 6.15
N PHE A 32 -2.77 -11.36 6.36
CA PHE A 32 -2.77 -12.67 5.72
C PHE A 32 -4.02 -12.81 4.85
N ILE A 33 -3.83 -13.03 3.55
CA ILE A 33 -4.89 -13.03 2.55
C ILE A 33 -4.85 -14.36 1.81
N LYS A 34 -6.00 -15.04 1.74
CA LYS A 34 -6.17 -16.26 0.94
C LYS A 34 -6.96 -15.93 -0.33
N LYS A 35 -6.51 -16.44 -1.47
CA LYS A 35 -7.18 -16.33 -2.76
C LYS A 35 -7.28 -17.69 -3.44
N GLY A 36 -8.29 -17.83 -4.30
CA GLY A 36 -8.59 -19.09 -5.00
C GLY A 36 -9.30 -20.10 -4.10
N VAL A 37 -9.18 -21.37 -4.47
CA VAL A 37 -9.81 -22.50 -3.77
C VAL A 37 -8.70 -23.38 -3.21
N GLN A 38 -8.79 -23.75 -1.94
CA GLN A 38 -7.81 -24.63 -1.32
C GLN A 38 -7.83 -26.02 -1.99
N ASP A 39 -6.66 -26.51 -2.36
CA ASP A 39 -6.45 -27.76 -3.09
C ASP A 39 -5.22 -28.55 -2.59
N ASP A 40 -4.74 -28.22 -1.39
CA ASP A 40 -3.49 -28.76 -0.80
C ASP A 40 -2.25 -28.54 -1.68
N ASN A 41 -2.30 -27.60 -2.63
CA ASN A 41 -1.20 -27.18 -3.47
C ASN A 41 -1.02 -25.65 -3.44
N THR A 42 -0.90 -25.11 -2.23
CA THR A 42 -0.87 -23.65 -2.01
C THR A 42 0.50 -23.04 -2.30
N LEU A 43 0.50 -21.96 -3.08
CA LEU A 43 1.60 -21.00 -3.21
C LEU A 43 1.54 -19.98 -2.06
N LEU A 44 2.60 -19.85 -1.26
CA LEU A 44 2.74 -18.79 -0.26
C LEU A 44 3.67 -17.68 -0.79
N ILE A 45 3.13 -16.49 -0.98
CA ILE A 45 3.86 -15.28 -1.40
C ILE A 45 4.11 -14.42 -0.17
N VAL A 46 5.37 -14.08 0.07
CA VAL A 46 5.81 -13.23 1.19
C VAL A 46 6.50 -12.00 0.62
N GLY A 47 6.03 -10.82 1.00
CA GLY A 47 6.63 -9.54 0.66
C GLY A 47 6.84 -8.68 1.90
N GLY A 48 7.78 -7.73 1.80
CA GLY A 48 7.96 -6.69 2.81
C GLY A 48 8.56 -7.18 4.12
N ILE A 49 9.42 -8.20 4.07
CA ILE A 49 10.26 -8.58 5.22
C ILE A 49 11.26 -7.47 5.59
N GLN A 50 11.62 -6.64 4.60
CA GLN A 50 12.40 -5.42 4.73
C GLN A 50 11.59 -4.24 4.18
N GLY A 51 11.55 -3.13 4.92
CA GLY A 51 10.65 -2.02 4.62
C GLY A 51 11.12 -1.04 3.56
N ASP A 52 12.40 -1.08 3.20
CA ASP A 52 13.00 -0.26 2.15
C ASP A 52 12.96 -0.93 0.76
N GLU A 53 12.19 -2.01 0.61
CA GLU A 53 12.14 -2.88 -0.57
C GLU A 53 10.73 -2.92 -1.20
N PRO A 54 10.30 -1.79 -1.81
CA PRO A 54 8.93 -1.63 -2.28
C PRO A 54 8.50 -2.50 -3.44
N GLY A 55 9.40 -3.01 -4.29
CA GLY A 55 9.01 -3.87 -5.40
C GLY A 55 8.30 -5.13 -4.92
N GLY A 56 8.89 -5.83 -3.95
CA GLY A 56 8.34 -7.07 -3.40
C GLY A 56 6.98 -6.91 -2.73
N PHE A 57 6.83 -5.97 -1.79
CA PHE A 57 5.54 -5.79 -1.10
C PHE A 57 4.47 -5.17 -2.01
N MET A 58 4.85 -4.39 -3.02
CA MET A 58 3.89 -3.90 -4.01
C MET A 58 3.38 -5.02 -4.91
N ALA A 59 4.25 -5.93 -5.36
CA ALA A 59 3.82 -7.08 -6.17
C ALA A 59 2.88 -7.99 -5.39
N ALA A 60 3.22 -8.32 -4.13
CA ALA A 60 2.34 -9.11 -3.27
C ALA A 60 0.99 -8.40 -3.02
N SER A 61 1.00 -7.09 -2.81
CA SER A 61 -0.23 -6.30 -2.68
C SER A 61 -1.12 -6.40 -3.92
N LEU A 62 -0.55 -6.24 -5.12
CA LEU A 62 -1.31 -6.33 -6.37
C LEU A 62 -1.87 -7.72 -6.63
N ILE A 63 -1.17 -8.80 -6.27
CA ILE A 63 -1.75 -10.16 -6.29
C ILE A 63 -2.99 -10.23 -5.38
N ALA A 64 -2.96 -9.57 -4.23
CA ALA A 64 -4.10 -9.58 -3.30
C ALA A 64 -5.33 -8.80 -3.80
N THR A 65 -5.11 -7.67 -4.50
CA THR A 65 -6.16 -6.69 -4.85
C THR A 65 -6.60 -6.73 -6.32
N HIS A 66 -5.68 -7.04 -7.23
CA HIS A 66 -5.87 -6.91 -8.69
C HIS A 66 -5.82 -8.24 -9.45
N TYR A 67 -5.52 -9.35 -8.77
CA TYR A 67 -5.61 -10.70 -9.34
C TYR A 67 -6.82 -11.45 -8.77
N GLU A 68 -7.52 -12.13 -9.67
CA GLU A 68 -8.55 -13.12 -9.38
C GLU A 68 -7.98 -14.49 -9.66
N ILE A 69 -7.76 -15.30 -8.62
CA ILE A 69 -7.32 -16.69 -8.78
C ILE A 69 -8.54 -17.54 -9.14
N THR A 70 -8.56 -18.05 -10.37
CA THR A 70 -9.69 -18.83 -10.90
C THR A 70 -9.53 -20.32 -10.66
N LYS A 71 -8.31 -20.79 -10.37
CA LYS A 71 -8.01 -22.18 -10.01
C LYS A 71 -6.75 -22.25 -9.13
N GLY A 72 -6.75 -23.17 -8.17
CA GLY A 72 -5.68 -23.38 -7.22
C GLY A 72 -5.71 -22.42 -6.04
N SER A 73 -4.71 -22.50 -5.15
CA SER A 73 -4.65 -21.73 -3.92
C SER A 73 -3.42 -20.82 -3.82
N VAL A 74 -3.65 -19.54 -3.51
CA VAL A 74 -2.58 -18.55 -3.26
C VAL A 74 -2.79 -17.91 -1.90
N TRP A 75 -1.78 -17.97 -1.06
CA TRP A 75 -1.70 -17.33 0.24
C TRP A 75 -0.71 -16.17 0.16
N ILE A 76 -1.10 -14.99 0.63
CA ILE A 76 -0.31 -13.77 0.50
C ILE A 76 -0.10 -13.13 1.86
N VAL A 77 1.16 -12.83 2.17
CA VAL A 77 1.59 -11.94 3.25
C VAL A 77 2.32 -10.76 2.61
N PRO A 78 1.63 -9.65 2.32
CA PRO A 78 2.21 -8.56 1.53
C PRO A 78 3.10 -7.61 2.34
N ASN A 79 2.98 -7.61 3.66
CA ASN A 79 3.61 -6.64 4.55
C ASN A 79 4.20 -7.30 5.82
N LEU A 80 5.05 -8.32 5.65
CA LEU A 80 5.55 -9.14 6.75
C LEU A 80 6.14 -8.30 7.91
N ASN A 81 6.96 -7.30 7.60
CA ASN A 81 7.47 -6.34 8.57
C ASN A 81 6.82 -4.96 8.34
N PHE A 82 5.53 -4.84 8.68
CA PHE A 82 4.79 -3.63 8.34
C PHE A 82 5.34 -2.39 9.06
N THR A 83 5.81 -2.53 10.31
CA THR A 83 6.52 -1.47 11.02
C THR A 83 7.70 -0.95 10.23
N SER A 84 8.57 -1.84 9.73
CA SER A 84 9.71 -1.46 8.89
C SER A 84 9.29 -0.74 7.61
N ILE A 85 8.21 -1.19 6.96
CA ILE A 85 7.66 -0.55 5.74
C ILE A 85 7.26 0.89 6.03
N ILE A 86 6.49 1.10 7.09
CA ILE A 86 6.01 2.43 7.49
C ILE A 86 7.16 3.37 7.83
N GLU A 87 8.16 2.87 8.56
CA GLU A 87 9.34 3.64 8.95
C GLU A 87 10.34 3.82 7.81
N ARG A 88 10.11 3.20 6.64
CA ARG A 88 11.04 3.18 5.50
C ARG A 88 12.45 2.72 5.92
N SER A 89 12.49 1.80 6.87
CA SER A 89 13.72 1.18 7.36
C SER A 89 13.88 -0.19 6.73
N ARG A 90 15.12 -0.70 6.66
CA ARG A 90 15.38 -2.10 6.29
C ARG A 90 14.87 -3.07 7.36
N GLY A 91 14.93 -2.67 8.62
CA GLY A 91 14.52 -3.48 9.76
C GLY A 91 14.85 -2.73 11.05
N PRO A 92 13.90 -2.01 11.66
CA PRO A 92 14.19 -1.15 12.82
C PRO A 92 14.66 -1.94 14.05
N PHE A 93 14.32 -3.23 14.11
CA PHE A 93 14.72 -4.16 15.18
C PHE A 93 15.77 -5.18 14.71
N GLY A 94 16.52 -4.86 13.66
CA GLY A 94 17.48 -5.76 13.00
C GLY A 94 16.91 -6.40 11.73
N ASP A 95 17.75 -7.14 10.99
CA ASP A 95 17.31 -7.84 9.78
C ASP A 95 16.39 -9.01 10.15
N MET A 96 15.08 -8.84 9.93
CA MET A 96 14.08 -9.88 10.19
C MET A 96 14.38 -11.18 9.42
N ASN A 97 15.01 -11.09 8.24
CA ASN A 97 15.43 -12.27 7.48
C ASN A 97 16.67 -12.98 8.05
N ARG A 98 17.12 -12.63 9.26
CA ARG A 98 18.11 -13.37 10.07
C ARG A 98 17.52 -13.98 11.34
N LYS A 99 16.20 -13.94 11.50
CA LYS A 99 15.51 -14.36 12.73
C LYS A 99 14.77 -15.70 12.60
N PHE A 100 14.97 -16.46 11.52
CA PHE A 100 14.23 -17.71 11.29
C PHE A 100 14.88 -18.94 11.95
N ALA A 101 16.18 -18.88 12.29
CA ALA A 101 16.85 -19.94 13.05
C ALA A 101 16.60 -19.81 14.57
N TYR A 102 16.91 -18.65 15.14
CA TYR A 102 16.64 -18.29 16.54
C TYR A 102 16.14 -16.86 16.60
N ILE A 103 15.21 -16.60 17.52
CA ILE A 103 14.69 -15.28 17.86
C ILE A 103 14.29 -15.29 19.34
N SER A 104 14.65 -14.24 20.08
CA SER A 104 14.27 -14.09 21.49
C SER A 104 12.80 -13.70 21.60
N LYS A 105 12.11 -14.12 22.67
CA LYS A 105 10.69 -13.80 22.91
C LYS A 105 10.44 -12.32 23.16
N GLU A 106 11.49 -11.59 23.51
CA GLU A 106 11.51 -10.17 23.78
C GLU A 106 11.80 -9.34 22.53
N ASP A 107 12.18 -9.99 21.41
CA ASP A 107 12.38 -9.32 20.13
C ASP A 107 11.03 -8.79 19.60
N PRO A 108 10.91 -7.50 19.22
CA PRO A 108 9.66 -6.95 18.71
C PRO A 108 9.10 -7.68 17.47
N ASP A 109 9.96 -8.34 16.69
CA ASP A 109 9.56 -9.11 15.51
C ASP A 109 9.07 -10.53 15.86
N TYR A 110 9.15 -10.96 17.12
CA TYR A 110 8.89 -12.35 17.54
C TYR A 110 7.53 -12.87 17.10
N VAL A 111 6.47 -12.10 17.35
CA VAL A 111 5.09 -12.52 17.05
C VAL A 111 4.89 -12.74 15.55
N ASP A 112 5.36 -11.80 14.73
CA ASP A 112 5.21 -11.91 13.27
C ASP A 112 6.10 -13.01 12.70
N VAL A 113 7.34 -13.17 13.19
CA VAL A 113 8.25 -14.27 12.77
C VAL A 113 7.67 -15.64 13.10
N GLU A 114 7.13 -15.85 14.30
CA GLU A 114 6.52 -17.14 14.65
C GLU A 114 5.24 -17.39 13.85
N ARG A 115 4.41 -16.36 13.62
CA ARG A 115 3.19 -16.47 12.82
C ARG A 115 3.49 -16.82 11.36
N ILE A 116 4.52 -16.25 10.74
CA ILE A 116 4.92 -16.67 9.37
C ILE A 116 5.52 -18.07 9.34
N LYS A 117 6.31 -18.47 10.36
CA LYS A 117 6.80 -19.85 10.49
C LYS A 117 5.66 -20.86 10.59
N GLU A 118 4.60 -20.54 11.31
CA GLU A 118 3.39 -21.36 11.38
C GLU A 118 2.72 -21.52 10.02
N LEU A 119 2.59 -20.44 9.23
CA LEU A 119 2.06 -20.49 7.87
C LEU A 119 2.93 -21.37 6.96
N ILE A 120 4.26 -21.23 7.02
CA ILE A 120 5.21 -22.04 6.24
C ILE A 120 5.04 -23.53 6.54
N LYS A 121 4.80 -23.91 7.80
CA LYS A 121 4.65 -25.31 8.22
C LYS A 121 3.32 -25.94 7.82
N LYS A 122 2.32 -25.16 7.39
CA LYS A 122 1.00 -25.68 7.04
C LYS A 122 1.09 -26.76 5.94
N PRO A 123 0.41 -27.92 6.09
CA PRO A 123 0.51 -29.01 5.14
C PRO A 123 0.09 -28.61 3.72
N GLU A 124 -0.83 -27.66 3.59
CA GLU A 124 -1.37 -27.17 2.33
C GLU A 124 -0.36 -26.35 1.52
N VAL A 125 0.60 -25.70 2.18
CA VAL A 125 1.66 -24.91 1.54
C VAL A 125 2.71 -25.84 0.94
N LYS A 126 2.97 -25.71 -0.36
CA LYS A 126 3.95 -26.54 -1.09
C LYS A 126 5.14 -25.76 -1.62
N LEU A 127 4.92 -24.52 -2.05
CA LEU A 127 5.96 -23.63 -2.58
C LEU A 127 5.84 -22.26 -1.94
N ILE A 128 6.98 -21.71 -1.51
CA ILE A 128 7.09 -20.37 -0.93
C ILE A 128 7.95 -19.49 -1.83
N VAL A 129 7.50 -18.27 -2.10
CA VAL A 129 8.30 -17.24 -2.78
C VAL A 129 8.42 -16.03 -1.87
N ASN A 130 9.65 -15.71 -1.47
CA ASN A 130 9.97 -14.53 -0.67
C ASN A 130 10.53 -13.43 -1.60
N LEU A 131 9.85 -12.29 -1.65
CA LEU A 131 10.15 -11.19 -2.56
C LEU A 131 11.02 -10.13 -1.87
N HIS A 132 12.14 -9.78 -2.49
CA HIS A 132 13.07 -8.73 -2.02
C HIS A 132 13.44 -7.78 -3.15
N ASP A 133 13.97 -6.62 -2.79
CA ASP A 133 14.66 -5.76 -3.74
C ASP A 133 16.17 -5.82 -3.44
N GLY A 134 16.97 -6.30 -4.38
CA GLY A 134 18.41 -6.50 -4.21
C GLY A 134 19.26 -5.36 -4.75
N SER A 135 20.38 -5.04 -4.11
CA SER A 135 21.32 -4.05 -4.67
C SER A 135 21.92 -4.53 -6.00
N GLY A 136 22.16 -3.61 -6.95
CA GLY A 136 22.80 -3.89 -8.23
C GLY A 136 22.13 -5.00 -9.05
N TYR A 137 22.91 -5.69 -9.86
CA TYR A 137 22.52 -6.76 -10.78
C TYR A 137 23.43 -7.97 -10.56
N PHE A 138 22.85 -9.08 -10.14
CA PHE A 138 23.61 -10.31 -9.95
C PHE A 138 24.20 -10.77 -11.28
N ARG A 139 25.49 -11.09 -11.27
CA ARG A 139 26.21 -11.72 -12.39
C ARG A 139 27.11 -12.81 -11.85
N LYS A 140 27.23 -13.92 -12.58
CA LYS A 140 28.10 -15.05 -12.18
C LYS A 140 29.59 -14.68 -12.16
N LYS A 141 29.99 -13.63 -12.87
CA LYS A 141 31.35 -13.09 -12.90
C LYS A 141 31.30 -11.61 -12.55
N PHE A 142 32.37 -11.12 -11.94
CA PHE A 142 32.53 -9.69 -11.71
C PHE A 142 32.70 -8.98 -13.06
N ILE A 143 31.89 -7.95 -13.31
CA ILE A 143 31.99 -7.06 -14.46
C ILE A 143 32.33 -5.66 -13.94
N ASP A 144 31.54 -5.16 -12.99
CA ASP A 144 31.76 -3.91 -12.28
C ASP A 144 31.09 -3.95 -10.88
N ASN A 145 31.13 -2.82 -10.17
CA ASN A 145 30.57 -2.72 -8.83
C ASN A 145 29.05 -2.94 -8.77
N TYR A 146 28.31 -2.68 -9.84
CA TYR A 146 26.86 -2.92 -9.94
C TYR A 146 26.53 -4.26 -10.57
N HIS A 147 27.46 -4.90 -11.28
CA HIS A 147 27.28 -6.16 -12.01
C HIS A 147 28.26 -7.21 -11.52
N SER A 148 27.90 -7.96 -10.47
CA SER A 148 28.84 -8.92 -9.87
C SER A 148 28.15 -10.04 -9.09
N PRO A 149 28.91 -11.07 -8.64
CA PRO A 149 28.38 -12.16 -7.82
C PRO A 149 27.96 -11.70 -6.41
N TYR A 150 28.36 -10.50 -5.99
CA TYR A 150 28.05 -9.93 -4.67
C TYR A 150 26.75 -9.10 -4.68
N ARG A 151 26.11 -8.97 -5.84
CA ARG A 151 24.83 -8.30 -6.02
C ARG A 151 23.69 -9.30 -6.03
N TRP A 152 22.50 -8.81 -5.75
CA TRP A 152 21.33 -9.66 -5.58
C TRP A 152 20.20 -9.35 -6.56
N GLY A 153 20.12 -8.11 -7.06
CA GLY A 153 19.04 -7.72 -7.97
C GLY A 153 19.03 -8.48 -9.29
N GLN A 154 17.85 -8.61 -9.89
CA GLN A 154 17.60 -9.41 -11.10
C GLN A 154 18.07 -10.87 -10.93
N SER A 155 17.62 -11.52 -9.86
CA SER A 155 17.93 -12.94 -9.64
C SER A 155 16.77 -13.73 -9.06
N SER A 156 16.73 -15.02 -9.42
CA SER A 156 15.92 -16.03 -8.72
C SER A 156 16.88 -16.82 -7.81
N ILE A 157 16.64 -16.74 -6.51
CA ILE A 157 17.52 -17.28 -5.47
C ILE A 157 17.01 -18.64 -5.01
N ILE A 158 17.94 -19.58 -4.88
CA ILE A 158 17.70 -20.89 -4.30
C ILE A 158 18.79 -21.21 -3.27
N ASP A 159 18.41 -21.85 -2.18
CA ASP A 159 19.38 -22.29 -1.16
C ASP A 159 20.20 -23.49 -1.61
N GLN A 160 19.60 -24.36 -2.43
CA GLN A 160 20.17 -25.62 -2.91
C GLN A 160 19.62 -25.92 -4.31
N SER A 161 20.36 -26.68 -5.14
CA SER A 161 19.88 -27.05 -6.48
C SER A 161 18.68 -28.01 -6.45
N LYS A 162 18.64 -28.89 -5.45
CA LYS A 162 17.55 -29.82 -5.21
C LYS A 162 17.34 -29.99 -3.72
N VAL A 163 16.09 -30.24 -3.30
CA VAL A 163 15.71 -30.55 -1.92
C VAL A 163 14.79 -31.75 -1.90
N ASN A 164 14.88 -32.56 -0.84
CA ASN A 164 14.07 -33.78 -0.71
C ASN A 164 12.67 -33.44 -0.18
N VAL A 165 11.77 -33.05 -1.07
CA VAL A 165 10.38 -32.70 -0.78
C VAL A 165 9.44 -33.36 -1.80
N PRO A 166 8.16 -33.63 -1.46
CA PRO A 166 7.27 -34.40 -2.32
C PRO A 166 7.02 -33.78 -3.71
N VAL A 167 6.96 -32.44 -3.78
CA VAL A 167 6.68 -31.69 -5.01
C VAL A 167 7.59 -30.46 -5.08
N TYR A 168 7.99 -30.07 -6.29
CA TYR A 168 8.81 -28.88 -6.56
C TYR A 168 10.21 -28.92 -5.94
N GLY A 169 10.75 -30.11 -5.61
CA GLY A 169 12.10 -30.26 -5.06
C GLY A 169 13.24 -29.96 -6.03
N ASN A 170 12.95 -29.78 -7.32
CA ASN A 170 13.88 -29.46 -8.41
C ASN A 170 14.15 -27.94 -8.53
N LEU A 171 14.59 -27.30 -7.43
CA LEU A 171 14.70 -25.83 -7.33
C LEU A 171 15.52 -25.18 -8.45
N ALA A 172 16.64 -25.75 -8.87
CA ALA A 172 17.46 -25.18 -9.94
C ALA A 172 16.75 -25.16 -11.30
N GLU A 173 15.93 -26.15 -11.59
CA GLU A 173 15.16 -26.25 -12.84
C GLU A 173 14.03 -25.23 -12.86
N ILE A 174 13.24 -25.19 -11.78
CA ILE A 174 12.18 -24.19 -11.59
C ILE A 174 12.74 -22.76 -11.66
N SER A 175 13.85 -22.49 -10.97
CA SER A 175 14.51 -21.18 -11.00
C SER A 175 14.96 -20.79 -12.40
N LYS A 176 15.45 -21.76 -13.19
CA LYS A 176 15.84 -21.54 -14.59
C LYS A 176 14.63 -21.19 -15.45
N GLU A 177 13.53 -21.92 -15.34
CA GLU A 177 12.28 -21.63 -16.05
C GLU A 177 11.72 -20.25 -15.71
N VAL A 178 11.79 -19.85 -14.42
CA VAL A 178 11.40 -18.51 -13.97
C VAL A 178 12.28 -17.45 -14.62
N CYS A 179 13.61 -17.62 -14.60
CA CYS A 179 14.52 -16.70 -15.27
C CYS A 179 14.25 -16.62 -16.78
N GLU A 180 13.97 -17.74 -17.44
CA GLU A 180 13.64 -17.77 -18.87
C GLU A 180 12.36 -17.00 -19.18
N LYS A 181 11.29 -17.19 -18.40
CA LYS A 181 10.04 -16.43 -18.55
C LYS A 181 10.27 -14.94 -18.38
N VAL A 182 11.02 -14.53 -17.36
CA VAL A 182 11.34 -13.12 -17.11
C VAL A 182 12.22 -12.56 -18.24
N ASN A 183 13.25 -13.29 -18.65
CA ASN A 183 14.19 -12.88 -19.69
C ASN A 183 13.57 -12.74 -21.08
N ALA A 184 12.44 -13.40 -21.33
CA ALA A 184 11.66 -13.22 -22.56
C ALA A 184 10.88 -11.87 -22.59
N HIS A 185 10.79 -11.16 -21.47
CA HIS A 185 9.98 -9.95 -21.30
C HIS A 185 10.77 -8.81 -20.64
N LEU A 186 12.08 -8.74 -20.91
CA LEU A 186 12.93 -7.69 -20.37
C LEU A 186 12.54 -6.31 -20.90
N ILE A 187 12.53 -5.32 -20.01
CA ILE A 187 12.39 -3.91 -20.37
C ILE A 187 13.71 -3.39 -20.97
N ARG A 188 14.87 -3.80 -20.41
CA ARG A 188 16.23 -3.49 -20.92
C ARG A 188 17.05 -4.77 -20.89
N LYS A 189 18.02 -4.89 -21.81
CA LYS A 189 18.92 -6.07 -21.87
C LYS A 189 19.70 -6.30 -20.58
N GLU A 190 20.05 -5.24 -19.85
CA GLU A 190 20.77 -5.31 -18.58
C GLU A 190 19.93 -5.92 -17.43
N ASP A 191 18.61 -5.93 -17.56
CA ASP A 191 17.71 -6.49 -16.54
C ASP A 191 17.68 -8.03 -16.57
N ILE A 192 18.59 -8.66 -17.30
CA ILE A 192 18.63 -10.12 -17.41
C ILE A 192 18.73 -10.78 -16.03
N TYR A 193 17.80 -11.70 -15.79
CA TYR A 193 17.70 -12.55 -14.62
C TYR A 193 18.62 -13.75 -14.71
N HIS A 194 19.19 -14.13 -13.57
CA HIS A 194 19.94 -15.37 -13.41
C HIS A 194 19.55 -16.12 -12.14
N THR A 195 19.66 -17.45 -12.19
CA THR A 195 19.61 -18.28 -10.98
C THR A 195 20.84 -18.00 -10.10
N HIS A 196 20.60 -17.60 -8.86
CA HIS A 196 21.60 -17.44 -7.82
C HIS A 196 21.44 -18.55 -6.78
N ASN A 197 22.35 -19.53 -6.82
CA ASN A 197 22.37 -20.61 -5.82
C ASN A 197 23.36 -20.26 -4.71
N THR A 198 22.85 -19.95 -3.52
CA THR A 198 23.67 -19.59 -2.35
C THR A 198 24.39 -20.80 -1.75
N LYS A 199 23.98 -22.02 -2.09
CA LYS A 199 24.53 -23.28 -1.56
C LYS A 199 24.51 -23.29 -0.03
N THR A 200 23.42 -22.79 0.58
CA THR A 200 23.32 -22.48 2.01
C THR A 200 23.82 -23.60 2.91
N LYS A 201 23.40 -24.84 2.65
CA LYS A 201 23.79 -26.03 3.41
C LYS A 201 25.31 -26.32 3.42
N LEU A 202 26.07 -25.80 2.46
CA LEU A 202 27.52 -26.01 2.33
C LEU A 202 28.36 -25.00 3.14
N GLY A 203 27.74 -24.09 3.89
CA GLY A 203 28.44 -23.25 4.87
C GLY A 203 28.08 -21.77 4.90
N ASP A 204 26.99 -21.33 4.25
CA ASP A 204 26.55 -19.94 4.35
C ASP A 204 25.75 -19.71 5.65
N LYS A 205 26.47 -19.35 6.71
CA LYS A 205 25.91 -19.13 8.06
C LYS A 205 24.90 -18.00 8.14
N GLU A 206 24.93 -17.05 7.23
CA GLU A 206 23.95 -15.98 7.19
C GLU A 206 22.66 -16.45 6.51
N MET A 207 22.77 -17.19 5.41
CA MET A 207 21.61 -17.77 4.73
C MET A 207 20.92 -18.87 5.54
N GLU A 208 21.66 -19.58 6.43
CA GLU A 208 21.08 -20.55 7.37
C GLU A 208 19.99 -19.96 8.29
N LYS A 209 19.94 -18.62 8.43
CA LYS A 209 18.99 -17.90 9.30
C LYS A 209 17.77 -17.34 8.56
N THR A 210 17.65 -17.58 7.26
CA THR A 210 16.65 -16.95 6.38
C THR A 210 15.33 -17.70 6.32
N LEU A 211 14.30 -17.01 5.84
CA LEU A 211 12.96 -17.56 5.64
C LEU A 211 12.96 -18.78 4.69
N THR A 212 13.66 -18.69 3.56
CA THR A 212 13.66 -19.75 2.53
C THR A 212 14.37 -21.01 3.05
N TYR A 213 15.47 -20.86 3.78
CA TYR A 213 16.15 -21.99 4.39
C TYR A 213 15.33 -22.65 5.49
N TYR A 214 14.63 -21.85 6.32
CA TYR A 214 13.65 -22.38 7.28
C TYR A 214 12.56 -23.20 6.58
N ALA A 215 12.01 -22.70 5.48
CA ALA A 215 10.98 -23.41 4.72
C ALA A 215 11.48 -24.75 4.15
N ILE A 216 12.69 -24.78 3.59
CA ILE A 216 13.32 -26.02 3.08
C ILE A 216 13.52 -27.04 4.20
N ASN A 217 13.98 -26.62 5.37
CA ASN A 217 14.15 -27.50 6.53
C ASN A 217 12.81 -28.00 7.12
N ASN A 218 11.69 -27.38 6.73
CA ASN A 218 10.34 -27.82 7.07
C ASN A 218 9.64 -28.55 5.90
N GLY A 219 10.43 -29.08 4.95
CA GLY A 219 9.93 -29.96 3.89
C GLY A 219 9.17 -29.24 2.78
N LYS A 220 9.50 -27.96 2.52
CA LYS A 220 8.85 -27.12 1.50
C LYS A 220 9.82 -26.71 0.39
N ALA A 221 9.32 -26.48 -0.82
CA ALA A 221 10.08 -25.78 -1.84
C ALA A 221 10.07 -24.28 -1.55
N ALA A 222 11.21 -23.60 -1.66
CA ALA A 222 11.30 -22.17 -1.35
C ALA A 222 12.27 -21.45 -2.27
N PHE A 223 11.91 -20.22 -2.63
CA PHE A 223 12.66 -19.37 -3.55
C PHE A 223 12.70 -17.93 -3.01
N GLY A 224 13.84 -17.28 -3.20
CA GLY A 224 13.90 -15.82 -3.21
C GLY A 224 13.68 -15.31 -4.63
N ASN A 225 13.02 -14.17 -4.79
CA ASN A 225 13.04 -13.45 -6.06
C ASN A 225 13.43 -12.01 -5.79
N GLU A 226 14.46 -11.53 -6.48
CA GLU A 226 15.02 -10.21 -6.25
C GLU A 226 14.97 -9.34 -7.51
N ALA A 227 14.26 -8.22 -7.43
CA ALA A 227 14.36 -7.15 -8.41
C ALA A 227 15.45 -6.16 -7.99
N SER A 228 16.09 -5.49 -8.94
CA SER A 228 17.16 -4.55 -8.61
C SER A 228 16.66 -3.26 -7.94
N LYS A 229 17.33 -2.82 -6.87
CA LYS A 229 17.14 -1.51 -6.23
C LYS A 229 17.51 -0.34 -7.16
N GLU A 230 18.21 -0.59 -8.26
CA GLU A 230 18.52 0.44 -9.25
C GLU A 230 17.30 0.80 -10.13
N LEU A 231 16.26 -0.04 -10.14
CA LEU A 231 15.03 0.19 -10.89
C LEU A 231 14.02 1.05 -10.11
N PRO A 232 13.14 1.80 -10.79
CA PRO A 232 11.97 2.40 -10.16
C PRO A 232 10.97 1.32 -9.69
N VAL A 233 10.15 1.64 -8.68
CA VAL A 233 9.25 0.68 -8.01
C VAL A 233 8.34 -0.08 -8.97
N HIS A 234 7.74 0.60 -9.95
CA HIS A 234 6.84 -0.04 -10.91
C HIS A 234 7.56 -1.10 -11.77
N GLU A 235 8.82 -0.89 -12.12
CA GLU A 235 9.61 -1.87 -12.86
C GLU A 235 10.08 -3.03 -11.97
N ARG A 236 10.41 -2.77 -10.70
CA ARG A 236 10.67 -3.85 -9.73
C ARG A 236 9.45 -4.74 -9.58
N THR A 237 8.29 -4.13 -9.34
CA THR A 237 6.99 -4.82 -9.23
C THR A 237 6.69 -5.62 -10.50
N TYR A 238 6.96 -5.07 -11.68
CA TYR A 238 6.78 -5.76 -12.96
C TYR A 238 7.57 -7.08 -13.01
N TYR A 239 8.85 -7.06 -12.65
CA TYR A 239 9.68 -8.26 -12.64
C TYR A 239 9.27 -9.28 -11.59
N HIS A 240 8.86 -8.84 -10.40
CA HIS A 240 8.27 -9.74 -9.41
C HIS A 240 6.99 -10.40 -9.92
N LEU A 241 6.10 -9.66 -10.57
CA LEU A 241 4.87 -10.21 -11.12
C LEU A 241 5.16 -11.21 -12.25
N LEU A 242 6.10 -10.93 -13.16
CA LEU A 242 6.51 -11.92 -14.17
C LEU A 242 7.00 -13.23 -13.54
N ALA A 243 7.81 -13.15 -12.49
CA ALA A 243 8.31 -14.32 -11.79
C ALA A 243 7.18 -15.08 -11.07
N LEU A 244 6.31 -14.37 -10.35
CA LEU A 244 5.16 -14.94 -9.64
C LEU A 244 4.17 -15.62 -10.60
N GLU A 245 3.90 -15.01 -11.76
CA GLU A 245 3.06 -15.62 -12.80
C GLU A 245 3.67 -16.93 -13.30
N LYS A 246 5.00 -17.03 -13.41
CA LYS A 246 5.66 -18.30 -13.76
C LYS A 246 5.60 -19.34 -12.63
N TYR A 247 5.74 -18.94 -11.37
CA TYR A 247 5.56 -19.88 -10.25
C TYR A 247 4.11 -20.40 -10.20
N MET A 248 3.11 -19.53 -10.43
CA MET A 248 1.71 -19.94 -10.52
C MET A 248 1.48 -20.93 -11.68
N ASP A 249 2.05 -20.65 -12.86
CA ASP A 249 2.01 -21.56 -14.02
C ASP A 249 2.62 -22.95 -13.69
N ILE A 250 3.80 -22.99 -13.08
CA ILE A 250 4.47 -24.25 -12.64
C ILE A 250 3.59 -25.04 -11.65
N MET A 251 2.81 -24.35 -10.83
CA MET A 251 1.90 -24.96 -9.87
C MET A 251 0.52 -25.30 -10.45
N GLY A 252 0.24 -24.95 -11.71
CA GLY A 252 -1.09 -25.13 -12.31
C GLY A 252 -2.16 -24.19 -11.77
N ILE A 253 -1.76 -23.06 -11.18
CA ILE A 253 -2.63 -22.00 -10.66
C ILE A 253 -3.01 -21.09 -11.82
N GLU A 254 -4.31 -20.92 -12.04
CA GLU A 254 -4.85 -20.05 -13.09
C GLU A 254 -5.40 -18.77 -12.48
N PHE A 255 -5.22 -17.66 -13.19
CA PHE A 255 -5.64 -16.34 -12.72
C PHE A 255 -6.11 -15.44 -13.86
N LYS A 256 -6.89 -14.42 -13.49
CA LYS A 256 -7.16 -13.23 -14.30
C LYS A 256 -6.63 -12.02 -13.57
N ARG A 257 -6.11 -11.05 -14.32
CA ARG A 257 -5.64 -9.77 -13.79
C ARG A 257 -6.47 -8.63 -14.37
N LYS A 258 -6.68 -7.59 -13.57
CA LYS A 258 -7.50 -6.41 -13.93
C LYS A 258 -6.73 -5.35 -14.72
N PHE A 259 -5.51 -5.65 -15.16
CA PHE A 259 -4.62 -4.73 -15.86
C PHE A 259 -3.68 -5.51 -16.79
N ASP A 260 -3.13 -4.81 -17.77
CA ASP A 260 -2.08 -5.35 -18.63
C ASP A 260 -0.73 -5.25 -17.93
N LEU A 261 -0.02 -6.38 -17.81
CA LEU A 261 1.32 -6.39 -17.21
C LEU A 261 2.32 -5.76 -18.17
N GLN A 262 2.40 -4.44 -18.11
CA GLN A 262 3.33 -3.56 -18.80
C GLN A 262 3.81 -2.49 -17.81
N PRO A 263 5.07 -2.03 -17.87
CA PRO A 263 5.63 -1.11 -16.87
C PRO A 263 4.81 0.18 -16.67
N LEU A 264 4.34 0.81 -17.74
CA LEU A 264 3.56 2.05 -17.67
C LEU A 264 2.16 1.82 -17.10
N ALA A 265 1.46 0.77 -17.52
CA ALA A 265 0.16 0.41 -16.96
C ALA A 265 0.26 0.09 -15.46
N LEU A 266 1.36 -0.57 -15.06
CA LEU A 266 1.61 -0.90 -13.66
C LEU A 266 1.90 0.33 -12.80
N ARG A 267 2.59 1.33 -13.36
CA ARG A 267 2.76 2.62 -12.69
C ARG A 267 1.41 3.29 -12.41
N ASP A 268 0.51 3.28 -13.39
CA ASP A 268 -0.85 3.83 -13.23
C ASP A 268 -1.64 3.09 -12.15
N VAL A 269 -1.62 1.76 -12.13
CA VAL A 269 -2.29 0.97 -11.08
C VAL A 269 -1.72 1.28 -9.69
N ILE A 270 -0.40 1.38 -9.56
CA ILE A 270 0.26 1.67 -8.26
C ILE A 270 -0.05 3.10 -7.79
N ASP A 271 0.05 4.08 -8.68
CA ASP A 271 -0.02 5.49 -8.30
C ASP A 271 -1.46 6.05 -8.31
N ASN A 272 -2.36 5.52 -9.15
CA ASN A 272 -3.67 6.13 -9.41
C ASN A 272 -4.89 5.30 -8.95
N ASP A 273 -4.79 3.98 -8.82
CA ASP A 273 -5.88 3.12 -8.32
C ASP A 273 -5.80 2.90 -6.80
N ILE A 274 -5.66 4.00 -6.06
CA ILE A 274 -5.53 4.00 -4.60
C ILE A 274 -6.51 4.96 -3.92
N TYR A 275 -7.17 4.47 -2.88
CA TYR A 275 -8.12 5.24 -2.09
C TYR A 275 -8.18 4.72 -0.65
N ILE A 276 -8.75 5.54 0.23
CA ILE A 276 -9.08 5.14 1.59
C ILE A 276 -10.48 5.59 1.94
N SER A 277 -11.23 4.71 2.59
CA SER A 277 -12.56 5.02 3.13
C SER A 277 -12.47 5.18 4.64
N PHE A 278 -13.21 6.14 5.20
CA PHE A 278 -13.35 6.34 6.64
C PHE A 278 -14.82 6.27 7.07
N TYR A 279 -15.03 5.80 8.30
CA TYR A 279 -16.34 5.78 8.98
C TYR A 279 -17.46 5.15 8.12
N ASP A 280 -17.26 3.91 7.66
CA ASP A 280 -18.19 3.19 6.77
C ASP A 280 -18.54 3.98 5.50
N ASP A 281 -17.52 4.32 4.71
CA ASP A 281 -17.66 5.09 3.46
C ASP A 281 -18.34 6.46 3.63
N LYS A 282 -18.37 7.08 4.82
CA LYS A 282 -18.83 8.47 4.97
C LYS A 282 -17.87 9.48 4.33
N ILE A 283 -16.61 9.09 4.23
CA ILE A 283 -15.51 9.83 3.62
C ILE A 283 -14.77 8.81 2.76
N LYS A 284 -14.70 9.02 1.45
CA LYS A 284 -13.87 8.20 0.55
C LYS A 284 -12.96 9.10 -0.25
N ILE A 285 -11.65 8.97 -0.03
CA ILE A 285 -10.66 9.89 -0.59
C ILE A 285 -9.80 9.13 -1.61
N PRO A 286 -9.78 9.57 -2.89
CA PRO A 286 -8.76 9.13 -3.84
C PRO A 286 -7.40 9.71 -3.44
N LEU A 287 -6.35 8.90 -3.52
CA LEU A 287 -5.04 9.24 -2.94
C LEU A 287 -3.96 9.56 -3.98
N SER A 288 -4.27 9.46 -5.28
CA SER A 288 -3.30 9.60 -6.37
C SER A 288 -2.58 10.96 -6.39
N ASP A 289 -3.36 12.03 -6.27
CA ASP A 289 -2.90 13.42 -6.34
C ASP A 289 -3.18 14.17 -5.03
N ILE A 290 -3.35 13.46 -3.91
CA ILE A 290 -3.70 14.09 -2.62
C ILE A 290 -2.64 15.12 -2.19
N ARG A 291 -3.09 16.23 -1.61
CA ARG A 291 -2.18 17.19 -0.97
C ARG A 291 -1.43 16.53 0.19
N ASN A 292 -0.24 17.04 0.47
CA ASN A 292 0.57 16.56 1.59
C ASN A 292 -0.03 16.85 2.98
N TYR A 293 -0.99 17.79 3.07
CA TYR A 293 -1.64 18.21 4.30
C TYR A 293 -3.11 18.57 4.03
N ILE A 294 -4.02 17.95 4.76
CA ILE A 294 -5.46 18.21 4.71
C ILE A 294 -5.88 18.73 6.09
N SER A 295 -6.28 19.99 6.15
CA SER A 295 -6.80 20.63 7.35
C SER A 295 -8.26 20.31 7.60
N TYR A 296 -8.69 20.46 8.84
CA TYR A 296 -10.08 20.28 9.26
C TYR A 296 -10.67 18.92 8.85
N PHE A 297 -9.91 17.84 9.02
CA PHE A 297 -10.35 16.50 8.65
C PHE A 297 -11.32 15.94 9.72
N PRO A 298 -12.59 15.63 9.38
CA PRO A 298 -13.56 15.14 10.36
C PRO A 298 -13.03 13.92 11.13
N THR A 299 -12.89 14.07 12.45
CA THR A 299 -12.31 13.05 13.34
C THR A 299 -13.17 12.88 14.58
N LYS A 300 -13.43 11.65 15.02
CA LYS A 300 -14.18 11.39 16.26
C LYS A 300 -13.51 12.06 17.46
N LYS A 301 -14.31 12.57 18.42
CA LYS A 301 -13.80 13.26 19.63
C LYS A 301 -12.81 12.44 20.47
N ASP A 302 -12.91 11.12 20.45
CA ASP A 302 -11.97 10.21 21.11
C ASP A 302 -10.62 10.07 20.35
N GLY A 303 -10.49 10.71 19.19
CA GLY A 303 -9.35 10.61 18.29
C GLY A 303 -9.27 9.29 17.54
N LYS A 304 -10.34 8.49 17.51
CA LYS A 304 -10.38 7.27 16.74
C LYS A 304 -10.70 7.57 15.26
N ILE A 305 -9.88 7.01 14.38
CA ILE A 305 -10.13 7.02 12.94
C ILE A 305 -10.40 5.58 12.52
N ASP A 306 -11.66 5.29 12.17
CA ASP A 306 -12.04 4.01 11.58
C ASP A 306 -11.86 4.11 10.07
N PHE A 307 -11.04 3.24 9.48
CA PHE A 307 -10.72 3.28 8.06
C PHE A 307 -10.65 1.91 7.40
N LYS A 308 -10.85 1.91 6.07
CA LYS A 308 -10.68 0.76 5.18
C LYS A 308 -9.79 1.18 4.02
N PRO A 309 -8.55 0.69 3.94
CA PRO A 309 -7.65 1.00 2.83
C PRO A 309 -8.02 0.21 1.57
N SER A 310 -7.68 0.74 0.39
CA SER A 310 -7.76 -0.03 -0.87
C SER A 310 -6.65 -1.07 -1.04
N SER A 311 -5.60 -0.99 -0.21
CA SER A 311 -4.41 -1.83 -0.29
C SER A 311 -3.98 -2.35 1.08
N PRO A 312 -3.52 -3.62 1.20
CA PRO A 312 -3.03 -4.18 2.46
C PRO A 312 -1.73 -3.54 2.97
N VAL A 313 -0.97 -2.83 2.12
CA VAL A 313 0.23 -2.08 2.53
C VAL A 313 -0.08 -0.62 2.89
N MET A 314 -1.35 -0.26 3.06
CA MET A 314 -1.79 1.09 3.41
C MET A 314 -2.36 1.15 4.83
N THR A 315 -2.06 2.23 5.55
CA THR A 315 -2.55 2.44 6.92
C THR A 315 -2.59 3.93 7.28
N VAL A 316 -3.22 4.23 8.42
CA VAL A 316 -3.26 5.56 9.03
C VAL A 316 -2.64 5.50 10.42
N ILE A 317 -1.70 6.40 10.70
CA ILE A 317 -0.95 6.41 11.95
C ILE A 317 -1.15 7.73 12.66
N LYS A 318 -1.49 7.67 13.94
CA LYS A 318 -1.55 8.86 14.80
C LYS A 318 -0.13 9.34 15.12
N ASN A 319 0.16 10.57 14.76
CA ASN A 319 1.44 11.23 15.03
C ASN A 319 1.45 11.81 16.46
N GLY A 320 2.64 12.03 17.03
CA GLY A 320 2.80 12.60 18.38
C GLY A 320 2.24 14.03 18.55
N ASN A 321 2.04 14.77 17.46
CA ASN A 321 1.43 16.11 17.45
C ASN A 321 -0.11 16.08 17.26
N SER A 322 -0.76 14.94 17.50
CA SER A 322 -2.21 14.75 17.34
C SER A 322 -2.75 14.87 15.90
N THR A 323 -1.88 14.87 14.88
CA THR A 323 -2.28 14.69 13.48
C THR A 323 -2.22 13.21 13.08
N TYR A 324 -2.70 12.85 11.88
CA TYR A 324 -2.67 11.47 11.39
C TYR A 324 -1.98 11.40 10.03
N SER A 325 -1.06 10.46 9.84
CA SER A 325 -0.37 10.24 8.57
C SER A 325 -1.03 9.09 7.80
N ILE A 326 -1.40 9.32 6.54
CA ILE A 326 -1.76 8.25 5.60
C ILE A 326 -0.48 7.72 4.97
N HIS A 327 -0.21 6.43 5.14
CA HIS A 327 0.92 5.72 4.54
C HIS A 327 0.44 4.72 3.50
N TYR A 328 1.17 4.61 2.39
CA TYR A 328 1.02 3.58 1.37
C TYR A 328 2.38 2.99 1.04
N GLY A 329 2.60 1.76 1.50
CA GLY A 329 3.93 1.19 1.58
C GLY A 329 4.84 2.09 2.40
N ASN A 330 6.02 2.37 1.87
CA ASN A 330 7.01 3.24 2.49
C ASN A 330 6.89 4.73 2.11
N ARG A 331 5.74 5.13 1.53
CA ARG A 331 5.41 6.52 1.21
C ARG A 331 4.39 7.06 2.19
N ARG A 332 4.67 8.21 2.80
CA ARG A 332 3.64 9.04 3.45
C ARG A 332 2.95 9.89 2.37
N LEU A 333 1.65 9.69 2.18
CA LEU A 333 0.87 10.38 1.14
C LEU A 333 0.34 11.73 1.63
N SER A 334 -0.26 11.76 2.82
CA SER A 334 -0.85 12.99 3.37
C SER A 334 -0.84 12.97 4.90
N ILE A 335 -0.84 14.15 5.50
CA ILE A 335 -1.14 14.39 6.91
C ILE A 335 -2.58 14.91 7.01
N LEU A 336 -3.35 14.36 7.93
CA LEU A 336 -4.69 14.79 8.29
C LEU A 336 -4.60 15.55 9.61
N GLU A 337 -4.94 16.83 9.57
CA GLU A 337 -5.15 17.61 10.79
C GLU A 337 -6.61 17.48 11.21
N PRO A 338 -6.88 16.93 12.40
CA PRO A 338 -8.24 16.60 12.81
C PRO A 338 -9.08 17.84 13.11
N ASP A 339 -10.34 17.79 12.70
CA ASP A 339 -11.44 18.54 13.29
C ASP A 339 -12.26 17.58 14.16
N TYR A 340 -12.20 17.78 15.49
CA TYR A 340 -12.76 16.84 16.45
C TYR A 340 -14.26 17.05 16.63
N LEU A 341 -15.06 16.06 16.22
CA LEU A 341 -16.50 16.15 16.14
C LEU A 341 -17.20 14.81 16.42
N ASP A 342 -18.50 14.89 16.66
CA ASP A 342 -19.35 13.71 16.80
C ASP A 342 -19.80 13.24 15.40
N VAL A 343 -19.68 11.94 15.13
CA VAL A 343 -20.06 11.33 13.84
C VAL A 343 -21.47 10.74 13.96
N SER A 344 -22.35 11.08 13.02
CA SER A 344 -23.71 10.54 12.95
C SER A 344 -23.72 9.16 12.31
N GLU A 345 -24.63 8.30 12.75
CA GLU A 345 -24.88 6.99 12.11
C GLU A 345 -25.76 7.09 10.86
N LYS A 346 -26.41 8.24 10.60
CA LYS A 346 -27.30 8.42 9.44
C LYS A 346 -26.52 8.29 8.11
N LYS A 347 -27.09 7.60 7.12
CA LYS A 347 -26.51 7.45 5.78
C LYS A 347 -27.64 7.51 4.77
N GLU A 348 -27.70 8.61 4.04
CA GLU A 348 -28.79 8.92 3.12
C GLU A 348 -28.22 9.48 1.82
N ASP A 349 -28.98 9.34 0.74
CA ASP A 349 -28.66 9.96 -0.54
C ASP A 349 -29.13 11.41 -0.52
N ILE A 350 -28.28 12.30 -1.02
CA ILE A 350 -28.53 13.73 -1.05
C ILE A 350 -28.88 14.14 -2.47
N LYS A 351 -29.93 14.94 -2.61
CA LYS A 351 -30.34 15.47 -3.91
C LYS A 351 -29.44 16.64 -4.30
N PHE A 352 -28.77 16.51 -5.45
CA PHE A 352 -27.96 17.55 -6.09
C PHE A 352 -28.59 17.98 -7.42
N LYS A 353 -28.30 19.20 -7.84
CA LYS A 353 -28.34 19.64 -9.24
C LYS A 353 -26.89 19.80 -9.69
N ILE A 354 -26.45 19.01 -10.66
CA ILE A 354 -25.08 19.05 -11.20
C ILE A 354 -25.18 19.35 -12.69
N ASP A 355 -24.56 20.45 -13.14
CA ASP A 355 -24.58 20.89 -14.53
C ASP A 355 -26.01 20.93 -15.12
N GLY A 356 -26.96 21.48 -14.35
CA GLY A 356 -28.37 21.57 -14.75
C GLY A 356 -29.20 20.30 -14.57
N LYS A 357 -28.60 19.15 -14.20
CA LYS A 357 -29.30 17.87 -14.05
C LYS A 357 -29.47 17.47 -12.59
N GLU A 358 -30.68 17.07 -12.21
CA GLU A 358 -30.93 16.51 -10.88
C GLU A 358 -30.33 15.11 -10.75
N LYS A 359 -29.66 14.84 -9.63
CA LYS A 359 -29.06 13.54 -9.31
C LYS A 359 -29.23 13.23 -7.82
N GLN A 360 -29.49 11.97 -7.49
CA GLN A 360 -29.34 11.48 -6.12
C GLN A 360 -27.90 11.02 -5.93
N VAL A 361 -27.22 11.61 -4.95
CA VAL A 361 -25.78 11.44 -4.72
C VAL A 361 -25.58 10.84 -3.35
N LYS A 362 -25.00 9.63 -3.32
CA LYS A 362 -24.70 8.92 -2.08
C LYS A 362 -23.58 9.64 -1.32
N ILE A 363 -23.73 9.79 0.00
CA ILE A 363 -22.62 10.21 0.88
C ILE A 363 -21.42 9.29 0.69
N GLY A 364 -20.21 9.86 0.63
CA GLY A 364 -18.96 9.16 0.36
C GLY A 364 -18.63 8.98 -1.13
N SER A 365 -19.48 9.48 -2.03
CA SER A 365 -19.19 9.44 -3.46
C SER A 365 -18.30 10.59 -3.91
N LEU A 366 -17.71 10.40 -5.09
CA LEU A 366 -17.07 11.45 -5.87
C LEU A 366 -17.92 11.69 -7.11
N VAL A 367 -18.27 12.95 -7.37
CA VAL A 367 -19.08 13.36 -8.52
C VAL A 367 -18.31 14.36 -9.37
N ASP A 368 -18.33 14.17 -10.69
CA ASP A 368 -17.77 15.13 -11.64
C ASP A 368 -18.75 16.28 -11.88
N VAL A 369 -18.22 17.51 -11.87
CA VAL A 369 -18.94 18.77 -12.07
C VAL A 369 -18.21 19.60 -13.14
N SER A 370 -18.88 19.92 -14.23
CA SER A 370 -18.26 20.63 -15.36
C SER A 370 -18.26 22.14 -15.19
N ASN A 371 -19.38 22.68 -14.68
CA ASN A 371 -19.60 24.11 -14.51
C ASN A 371 -20.01 24.43 -13.06
N SER A 372 -21.18 23.94 -12.62
CA SER A 372 -21.78 24.30 -11.33
C SER A 372 -22.47 23.12 -10.67
N PHE A 373 -22.59 23.18 -9.34
CA PHE A 373 -23.46 22.30 -8.59
C PHE A 373 -24.26 23.07 -7.55
N LEU A 374 -25.41 22.49 -7.17
CA LEU A 374 -26.24 22.95 -6.06
C LEU A 374 -26.66 21.74 -5.24
N VAL A 375 -26.58 21.86 -3.92
CA VAL A 375 -27.17 20.88 -3.00
C VAL A 375 -28.56 21.37 -2.62
N TYR A 376 -29.60 20.58 -2.90
CA TYR A 376 -30.96 21.01 -2.55
C TYR A 376 -31.13 21.12 -1.02
N PRO A 377 -31.96 22.06 -0.52
CA PRO A 377 -32.30 22.13 0.90
C PRO A 377 -32.75 20.77 1.45
N ASN A 378 -32.16 20.36 2.57
CA ASN A 378 -32.37 19.05 3.19
C ASN A 378 -32.19 19.15 4.72
N ASP A 379 -32.17 18.02 5.43
CA ASP A 379 -32.08 17.97 6.91
C ASP A 379 -30.66 18.23 7.46
N TYR A 380 -29.71 18.50 6.58
CA TYR A 380 -28.33 18.82 6.92
C TYR A 380 -28.04 20.32 6.73
N ARG A 381 -27.12 20.82 7.56
CA ARG A 381 -26.32 21.99 7.26
C ARG A 381 -25.20 21.55 6.30
N VAL A 382 -25.16 22.17 5.13
CA VAL A 382 -24.15 21.94 4.10
C VAL A 382 -23.02 22.94 4.26
N ASN A 383 -21.78 22.46 4.17
CA ASN A 383 -20.55 23.24 4.22
C ASN A 383 -19.61 22.81 3.10
N VAL A 384 -19.36 23.69 2.13
CA VAL A 384 -18.48 23.51 0.99
C VAL A 384 -17.13 24.10 1.35
N ILE A 385 -16.17 23.23 1.62
CA ILE A 385 -14.87 23.64 2.15
C ILE A 385 -14.09 24.47 1.12
N GLY A 386 -13.92 25.74 1.45
CA GLY A 386 -13.22 26.73 0.61
C GLY A 386 -14.15 27.69 -0.15
N TYR A 387 -15.47 27.47 -0.12
CA TYR A 387 -16.43 28.41 -0.68
C TYR A 387 -16.48 29.70 0.15
N VAL A 388 -16.46 30.85 -0.50
CA VAL A 388 -16.38 32.15 0.18
C VAL A 388 -17.76 32.78 0.28
N ASN A 389 -18.49 32.45 1.35
CA ASN A 389 -19.78 33.08 1.63
C ASN A 389 -19.84 33.60 3.08
N LYS A 390 -20.09 34.91 3.25
CA LYS A 390 -20.22 35.53 4.57
C LYS A 390 -21.68 35.67 5.03
N ALA A 391 -22.64 35.48 4.12
CA ALA A 391 -24.06 35.71 4.39
C ALA A 391 -24.77 34.44 4.89
N HIS A 392 -24.30 33.25 4.52
CA HIS A 392 -24.98 32.00 4.80
C HIS A 392 -24.08 30.99 5.53
N LYS A 393 -24.53 30.51 6.70
CA LYS A 393 -23.88 29.41 7.44
C LYS A 393 -24.23 28.02 6.88
N ASN A 394 -25.36 27.92 6.17
CA ASN A 394 -25.80 26.72 5.49
C ASN A 394 -25.85 27.01 3.99
N GLU A 395 -25.08 26.25 3.22
CA GLU A 395 -24.86 26.53 1.80
C GLU A 395 -25.76 25.67 0.89
N SER A 396 -26.70 24.91 1.46
CA SER A 396 -27.77 24.29 0.69
C SER A 396 -28.64 25.34 -0.01
N GLY A 397 -29.05 25.07 -1.25
CA GLY A 397 -29.85 25.99 -2.07
C GLY A 397 -29.02 27.04 -2.82
N LEU A 398 -27.71 27.06 -2.63
CA LEU A 398 -26.80 27.93 -3.38
C LEU A 398 -26.22 27.17 -4.58
N GLU A 399 -26.19 27.83 -5.74
CA GLU A 399 -25.48 27.33 -6.92
C GLU A 399 -24.03 27.81 -6.81
N ILE A 400 -23.08 26.87 -6.91
CA ILE A 400 -21.65 27.09 -6.64
C ILE A 400 -20.83 26.64 -7.85
N GLU A 401 -19.97 27.53 -8.32
CA GLU A 401 -19.00 27.32 -9.39
C GLU A 401 -17.57 27.12 -8.84
N LYS A 402 -16.67 26.63 -9.70
CA LYS A 402 -15.30 26.29 -9.29
C LYS A 402 -14.50 27.49 -8.76
N ASP A 403 -14.62 28.63 -9.44
CA ASP A 403 -13.86 29.86 -9.16
C ASP A 403 -14.26 30.53 -7.85
N GLU A 404 -15.46 30.21 -7.34
CA GLU A 404 -15.92 30.64 -6.01
C GLU A 404 -15.31 29.81 -4.86
N ILE A 405 -14.65 28.69 -5.16
CA ILE A 405 -14.01 27.82 -4.17
C ILE A 405 -12.50 28.02 -4.18
N LEU A 406 -11.98 28.51 -3.07
CA LEU A 406 -10.56 28.80 -2.89
C LEU A 406 -9.69 27.54 -3.08
N GLN A 407 -8.85 27.55 -4.11
CA GLN A 407 -8.03 26.41 -4.54
C GLN A 407 -7.22 25.74 -3.41
N ARG A 408 -6.73 26.52 -2.43
CA ARG A 408 -5.95 26.00 -1.29
C ARG A 408 -6.70 24.98 -0.41
N PHE A 409 -8.02 24.93 -0.50
CA PHE A 409 -8.87 24.00 0.26
C PHE A 409 -9.22 22.71 -0.51
N SER A 410 -8.76 22.57 -1.75
CA SER A 410 -8.88 21.32 -2.50
C SER A 410 -8.14 20.16 -1.81
N LEU A 411 -8.63 18.94 -1.99
CA LEU A 411 -7.97 17.73 -1.51
C LEU A 411 -6.76 17.33 -2.36
N ASP A 412 -6.73 17.74 -3.62
CA ASP A 412 -5.71 17.36 -4.59
C ASP A 412 -4.78 18.52 -4.95
N VAL A 413 -3.55 18.20 -5.35
CA VAL A 413 -2.55 19.20 -5.75
C VAL A 413 -2.99 20.02 -6.97
N LYS A 414 -3.84 19.45 -7.85
CA LYS A 414 -4.32 20.10 -9.08
C LYS A 414 -5.46 21.10 -8.81
N GLY A 415 -6.04 21.13 -7.61
CA GLY A 415 -7.11 22.07 -7.29
C GLY A 415 -8.42 21.73 -8.00
N GLN A 416 -8.80 20.45 -8.02
CA GLN A 416 -9.97 19.97 -8.75
C GLN A 416 -10.99 19.31 -7.84
N ILE A 417 -10.58 18.75 -6.70
CA ILE A 417 -11.43 17.95 -5.81
C ILE A 417 -11.67 18.74 -4.54
N TYR A 418 -12.94 19.00 -4.22
CA TYR A 418 -13.34 19.76 -3.04
C TYR A 418 -14.35 18.98 -2.20
N ARG A 419 -14.40 19.30 -0.90
CA ARG A 419 -15.28 18.63 0.07
C ARG A 419 -16.59 19.38 0.20
N VAL A 420 -17.69 18.65 0.09
CA VAL A 420 -19.04 19.09 0.49
C VAL A 420 -19.43 18.27 1.71
N GLU A 421 -19.37 18.90 2.88
CA GLU A 421 -19.58 18.26 4.19
C GLU A 421 -21.01 18.47 4.70
N PHE A 422 -21.56 17.43 5.31
CA PHE A 422 -22.94 17.40 5.80
C PHE A 422 -22.98 17.24 7.31
N TYR A 423 -23.72 18.11 7.98
CA TYR A 423 -23.91 18.07 9.43
C TYR A 423 -25.39 18.08 9.77
N ASN A 424 -25.85 17.22 10.68
CA ASN A 424 -27.24 17.24 11.14
C ASN A 424 -27.61 18.63 11.67
N LYS A 425 -28.79 19.16 11.31
CA LYS A 425 -29.22 20.48 11.81
C LYS A 425 -29.44 20.50 13.33
N ASP A 426 -29.92 19.40 13.90
CA ASP A 426 -30.37 19.36 15.29
C ASP A 426 -29.22 19.21 16.29
N ASP A 427 -28.23 18.36 15.97
CA ASP A 427 -27.12 18.04 16.88
C ASP A 427 -25.73 18.36 16.30
N ASN A 428 -25.67 18.91 15.09
CA ASN A 428 -24.45 19.28 14.37
C ASN A 428 -23.43 18.14 14.22
N LYS A 429 -23.86 16.87 14.33
CA LYS A 429 -23.01 15.71 14.08
C LYS A 429 -22.68 15.60 12.59
N PHE A 430 -21.44 15.23 12.28
CA PHE A 430 -20.99 14.99 10.92
C PHE A 430 -21.65 13.74 10.35
N ALA A 431 -22.44 13.90 9.29
CA ALA A 431 -23.14 12.80 8.62
C ALA A 431 -22.27 12.14 7.53
N GLY A 432 -21.34 12.89 6.96
CA GLY A 432 -20.44 12.45 5.90
C GLY A 432 -20.10 13.59 4.94
N MET A 433 -19.41 13.26 3.85
CA MET A 433 -19.11 14.22 2.79
C MET A 433 -19.29 13.61 1.40
N VAL A 434 -19.52 14.47 0.41
CA VAL A 434 -19.42 14.18 -1.02
C VAL A 434 -18.23 14.94 -1.57
N LEU A 435 -17.45 14.31 -2.44
CA LEU A 435 -16.39 14.98 -3.17
C LEU A 435 -16.90 15.48 -4.50
N VAL A 436 -16.73 16.78 -4.77
CA VAL A 436 -16.99 17.37 -6.09
C VAL A 436 -15.67 17.51 -6.82
N LYS A 437 -15.57 16.93 -8.01
CA LYS A 437 -14.40 17.03 -8.88
C LYS A 437 -14.73 17.91 -10.08
N PHE A 438 -13.98 18.98 -10.26
CA PHE A 438 -14.02 19.83 -11.44
C PHE A 438 -12.91 19.42 -12.42
N PRO A 439 -13.14 18.43 -13.31
CA PRO A 439 -12.14 18.03 -14.28
C PRO A 439 -11.74 19.23 -15.15
N LYS A 440 -10.46 19.33 -15.51
CA LYS A 440 -10.05 20.23 -16.60
C LYS A 440 -10.86 19.83 -17.85
N LYS A 441 -11.51 20.80 -18.51
CA LYS A 441 -11.99 20.59 -19.89
C LYS A 441 -10.76 20.21 -20.73
N LEU A 442 -10.67 18.95 -21.16
CA LEU A 442 -9.63 18.49 -22.09
C LEU A 442 -9.83 19.05 -23.52
N TYR A 443 -10.96 19.71 -23.77
CA TYR A 443 -11.33 20.33 -25.03
C TYR A 443 -11.04 21.84 -24.98
N GLU A 444 -9.80 22.23 -25.25
CA GLU A 444 -9.43 23.52 -25.88
C GLU A 444 -7.91 23.59 -26.21
N GLU A 445 -7.04 22.85 -25.50
CA GLU A 445 -5.60 22.79 -25.87
C GLU A 445 -5.28 21.83 -27.03
N VAL A 446 -6.16 20.87 -27.35
CA VAL A 446 -5.94 19.92 -28.46
C VAL A 446 -6.50 20.45 -29.80
N VAL A 447 -7.44 21.40 -29.77
CA VAL A 447 -8.09 21.95 -30.99
C VAL A 447 -7.38 23.20 -31.53
N LEU A 448 -6.29 23.65 -30.90
CA LEU A 448 -5.39 24.67 -31.47
C LEU A 448 -4.06 24.10 -32.00
N ASN A 449 -3.85 22.79 -31.96
CA ASN A 449 -2.65 22.12 -32.48
C ASN A 449 -2.92 21.25 -33.72
N GLU A 450 -3.88 21.63 -34.55
CA GLU A 450 -3.90 21.23 -35.97
C GLU A 450 -3.85 22.46 -36.88
N ALA A 451 -2.64 22.99 -37.06
CA ALA A 451 -2.20 23.47 -38.37
C ALA A 451 -0.76 23.02 -38.55
N GLY A 452 -0.56 22.04 -39.44
CA GLY A 452 0.70 21.36 -39.67
C GLY A 452 1.88 22.30 -39.99
N VAL A 453 2.71 22.57 -38.99
CA VAL A 453 4.05 23.11 -39.17
C VAL A 453 5.02 22.29 -38.32
N LYS A 454 5.95 21.61 -39.00
CA LYS A 454 7.11 20.95 -38.38
C LYS A 454 7.89 22.00 -37.57
N PRO A 455 8.28 21.75 -36.30
CA PRO A 455 9.27 22.59 -35.65
C PRO A 455 10.61 22.44 -36.37
N ALA A 456 11.25 23.58 -36.65
CA ALA A 456 12.57 23.63 -37.24
C ALA A 456 13.60 23.03 -36.27
N SER A 457 14.49 22.21 -36.82
CA SER A 457 15.66 21.67 -36.13
C SER A 457 16.52 22.80 -35.54
N LEU A 458 16.86 22.67 -34.26
CA LEU A 458 18.18 22.99 -33.69
C LEU A 458 18.34 22.24 -32.36
#